data_AF-A0A921MU61-F1
#
_entry.id   AF-A0A921MU61-F1
#
_cell.length_a   1.000
_cell.length_b   1.000
_cell.length_c   1.000
_cell.angle_alpha   90.00
_cell.angle_beta   90.00
_cell.angle_gamma   90.00
#
_symmetry.space_group_name_H-M   'P 1'
#
loop_
_entity.id
_entity.type
_entity.pdbx_description
1 polymer ?
#
loop_
_entity_poly.entity_id
_entity_poly.type
_entity_poly.pdbx_seq_one_letter_code
_entity_poly.pdbx_strand_id
1 'polypeptide(L)' 'MRISIIGCGYLGAVYAASMASIGHDVLGLDV' A
#
# COMPACT_ATOMS: atom_id res chain seq x y z
N MET A 1 6.51 -0.33 -10.37
CA MET A 1 5.86 -1.68 -10.33
C MET A 1 4.48 -1.52 -9.69
N ARG A 2 3.45 -2.25 -10.12
CA ARG A 2 2.09 -2.19 -9.56
C ARG A 2 1.93 -3.15 -8.38
N ILE A 3 1.41 -2.66 -7.25
CA ILE A 3 1.29 -3.42 -6.00
C ILE A 3 -0.12 -3.22 -5.44
N SER A 4 -0.79 -4.32 -5.14
CA SER A 4 -2.05 -4.30 -4.39
C SER A 4 -1.79 -4.74 -2.95
N ILE A 5 -2.29 -3.97 -1.98
CA ILE A 5 -2.19 -4.28 -0.55
C ILE A 5 -3.59 -4.57 -0.04
N ILE A 6 -3.74 -5.72 0.62
CA ILE A 6 -5.01 -6.14 1.22
C ILE A 6 -4.90 -5.96 2.74
N GLY A 7 -5.76 -5.10 3.29
CA GLY A 7 -5.77 -4.63 4.68
C GLY A 7 -5.08 -3.28 4.83
N CYS A 8 -5.84 -2.25 5.21
CA CYS A 8 -5.37 -0.86 5.41
C CYS A 8 -5.25 -0.49 6.91
N GLY A 9 -5.03 -1.48 7.78
CA GLY A 9 -4.64 -1.25 9.18
C GLY A 9 -3.25 -0.60 9.31
N TYR A 10 -2.76 -0.40 10.55
CA TYR A 10 -1.51 0.33 10.80
C TYR A 10 -0.32 -0.13 9.94
N LEU A 11 -0.04 -1.44 9.90
CA LEU A 11 1.04 -1.98 9.08
C LEU A 11 0.77 -1.79 7.58
N GLY A 12 -0.44 -2.10 7.12
CA GLY A 12 -0.82 -2.05 5.71
C GLY A 12 -0.76 -0.64 5.14
N ALA A 13 -1.30 0.35 5.87
CA ALA A 13 -1.28 1.75 5.47
C ALA A 13 0.14 2.34 5.45
N VAL A 14 0.95 2.08 6.48
CA VAL A 14 2.35 2.58 6.53
C VAL A 14 3.21 1.93 5.45
N TYR A 15 3.03 0.62 5.22
CA TYR A 15 3.69 -0.08 4.13
C TYR A 15 3.26 0.46 2.77
N ALA A 16 1.95 0.69 2.54
CA ALA A 16 1.43 1.28 1.31
C ALA A 16 2.03 2.65 1.03
N ALA A 17 2.08 3.52 2.03
CA ALA A 17 2.67 4.85 1.92
C ALA A 17 4.18 4.77 1.59
N SER A 18 4.91 3.85 2.24
CA SER A 18 6.33 3.63 1.97
C SER A 18 6.57 3.16 0.53
N MET A 19 5.78 2.20 0.04
CA MET A 19 5.90 1.70 -1.33
C MET A 19 5.53 2.77 -2.36
N ALA A 20 4.50 3.59 -2.10
CA ALA A 20 4.15 4.71 -2.97
C ALA A 20 5.29 5.76 -3.02
N SER A 21 5.93 6.04 -1.88
CA SER A 21 6.99 7.05 -1.79
C SER A 21 8.26 6.71 -2.58
N ILE A 22 8.53 5.43 -2.81
CA ILE A 22 9.69 4.97 -3.61
C ILE A 22 9.32 4.69 -5.09
N GLY A 23 8.13 5.13 -5.53
CA GLY A 23 7.74 5.12 -6.94
C GLY A 23 6.96 3.88 -7.39
N HIS A 24 6.40 3.11 -6.47
CA HIS A 24 5.43 2.06 -6.82
C HIS A 24 4.02 2.65 -7.01
N ASP A 25 3.28 2.08 -7.95
CA ASP A 25 1.85 2.36 -8.15
C ASP A 25 1.07 1.43 -7.22
N VAL A 26 0.53 1.98 -6.14
CA VAL A 26 -0.02 1.22 -5.00
C VAL A 26 -1.54 1.35 -4.96
N LEU A 27 -2.24 0.20 -4.89
CA LEU A 27 -3.67 0.11 -4.66
C LEU A 27 -3.94 -0.54 -3.30
N GLY A 28 -4.49 0.23 -2.35
CA GLY A 28 -4.97 -0.30 -1.07
C GLY A 28 -6.40 -0.83 -1.18
N LEU A 29 -6.65 -2.01 -0.63
CA LEU A 29 -7.96 -2.66 -0.57
C LEU A 29 -8.23 -3.08 0.87
N ASP A 30 -9.40 -2.75 1.40
CA ASP A 30 -9.89 -3.19 2.73
C ASP A 30 -11.38 -3.56 2.62
N VAL A 31 -11.94 -4.27 3.61
CA VAL A 31 -13.36 -4.70 3.60
C VAL A 31 -14.34 -3.55 3.85
#